data_AF-A0A931XY29-F1
#
_entry.id   AF-A0A931XY29-F1
#
_cell.length_a   1.000
_cell.length_b   1.000
_cell.length_c   1.000
_cell.angle_alpha   90.00
_cell.angle_beta   90.00
_cell.angle_gamma   90.00
#
_symmetry.space_group_name_H-M   'P 1'
#
loop_
_entity.id
_entity.type
_entity.pdbx_description
1 polymer ?
#
loop_
_entity_poly.entity_id
_entity_poly.type
_entity_poly.pdbx_seq_one_letter_code
_entity_poly.pdbx_strand_id
1 'polypeptide(L)'
;MNALPSRRTSSLRAVRSPRRGRPAQWLIACASLAAALVTLLVSTRAQAIPAFARRYQTSCQTCHLAFPKLTPFGEAFRRNAYRFPSGGDEVTEKEERIALGNDAQKDVFPRSVWPGQIPGTVPLSFIIDARGVIGPKPEMHGEEDAHAEEPAPAPGAPAAAAAEEEHGDTKITFKESMARLVAGGSLGGIGGYFGAVSFGGHAAAELERAFIVLTPIDQTSLHLKVGQFEPSLHGVSIHRGLLGHQLRLTSTRVRLNPHMYEPSLRGFEASGLVVGRVGWTAGVVENIDPAHGLTSDMYGRLEVKAGGMRWDGVDGQAESAAWRERSFSFGLSGYRGRSKVSETIAGTVTSINDTFVRAGADAHLVLNDLLVDVVVATQRHSGAEIPKATRTMDIAYAEITYVTFPWIFPTVRGEWSRVRGSGMEAEARWIGLVGINTVLRPNVVLRAEAAMGKDPGGHGAGFRFAALTASVAF
;
A
#
# COMPACT_ATOMS: atom_id res chain seq x y z
N MET A 1 39.78 -59.78 -57.76
CA MET A 1 40.47 -60.02 -56.47
C MET A 1 40.23 -58.81 -55.57
N ASN A 2 39.99 -59.06 -54.28
CA ASN A 2 39.76 -58.12 -53.16
C ASN A 2 38.33 -57.52 -53.08
N ALA A 3 37.38 -58.10 -52.34
CA ALA A 3 37.23 -58.23 -50.87
C ALA A 3 36.29 -57.14 -50.30
N LEU A 4 35.05 -57.56 -50.04
CA LEU A 4 34.07 -56.85 -49.19
C LEU A 4 34.54 -56.80 -47.74
N PRO A 5 34.11 -55.80 -46.97
CA PRO A 5 33.77 -56.04 -45.58
C PRO A 5 32.36 -55.57 -45.20
N SER A 6 31.73 -56.46 -44.44
CA SER A 6 30.50 -56.33 -43.64
C SER A 6 30.50 -55.18 -42.62
N ARG A 7 29.29 -54.84 -42.11
CA ARG A 7 28.91 -54.38 -40.74
C ARG A 7 27.99 -53.14 -40.83
N ARG A 8 26.98 -52.90 -40.00
CA ARG A 8 26.31 -53.61 -38.90
C ARG A 8 24.97 -52.88 -38.75
N THR A 9 23.88 -53.61 -38.58
CA THR A 9 22.60 -53.07 -38.11
C THR A 9 22.73 -52.64 -36.65
N SER A 10 22.56 -51.35 -36.34
CA SER A 10 22.40 -50.87 -34.96
C SER A 10 20.94 -50.57 -34.68
N SER A 11 20.39 -51.29 -33.71
CA SER A 11 19.04 -51.11 -33.17
C SER A 11 18.92 -49.77 -32.44
N LEU A 12 17.91 -48.98 -32.77
CA LEU A 12 17.48 -47.82 -31.98
C LEU A 12 16.97 -48.32 -30.61
N ARG A 13 17.71 -48.04 -29.53
CA ARG A 13 17.20 -48.14 -28.15
C ARG A 13 16.41 -46.86 -27.84
N ALA A 14 15.12 -47.01 -27.61
CA ALA A 14 14.29 -45.96 -27.02
C ALA A 14 14.79 -45.63 -25.61
N VAL A 15 15.29 -44.41 -25.41
CA VAL A 15 15.59 -43.86 -24.09
C VAL A 15 14.25 -43.47 -23.45
N ARG A 16 13.75 -44.31 -22.53
CA ARG A 16 12.65 -43.92 -21.64
C ARG A 16 13.19 -42.90 -20.63
N SER A 17 12.66 -41.68 -20.66
CA SER A 17 12.89 -40.70 -19.61
C SER A 17 12.27 -41.20 -18.28
N PRO A 18 12.94 -41.00 -17.13
CA PRO A 18 12.35 -41.34 -15.85
C PRO A 18 11.23 -40.33 -15.56
N ARG A 19 10.00 -40.83 -15.42
CA ARG A 19 8.88 -40.09 -14.80
C ARG A 19 9.29 -39.73 -13.37
N ARG A 20 9.84 -38.52 -13.15
CA ARG A 20 10.05 -37.97 -11.81
C ARG A 20 8.67 -37.83 -11.16
N GLY A 21 8.47 -38.58 -10.09
CA GLY A 21 7.20 -38.63 -9.39
C GLY A 21 6.77 -37.25 -8.90
N ARG A 22 5.54 -36.87 -9.24
CA ARG A 22 4.80 -35.76 -8.65
C ARG A 22 4.35 -35.96 -7.17
N PRO A 23 4.39 -37.15 -6.50
CA PRO A 23 3.74 -37.28 -5.19
C PRO A 23 4.49 -36.55 -4.07
N ALA A 24 5.81 -36.35 -4.21
CA ALA A 24 6.59 -35.64 -3.18
C ALA A 24 6.20 -34.16 -3.04
N GLN A 25 5.88 -33.48 -4.15
CA GLN A 25 5.46 -32.08 -4.13
C GLN A 25 4.06 -31.89 -3.52
N TRP A 26 3.14 -32.82 -3.80
CA TRP A 26 1.80 -32.84 -3.19
C TRP A 26 1.86 -33.14 -1.69
N LEU A 27 2.73 -34.07 -1.26
CA LEU A 27 2.92 -34.37 0.15
C LEU A 27 3.53 -33.19 0.92
N ILE A 28 4.47 -32.46 0.33
CA ILE A 28 5.02 -31.23 0.93
C ILE A 28 3.94 -30.14 1.02
N ALA A 29 3.18 -29.91 -0.05
CA ALA A 29 2.09 -28.92 -0.04
C ALA A 29 1.00 -29.26 0.99
N CYS A 30 0.58 -30.52 1.08
CA CYS A 30 -0.39 -30.98 2.07
C CYS A 30 0.16 -30.91 3.50
N ALA A 31 1.45 -31.23 3.72
CA ALA A 31 2.08 -31.10 5.01
C ALA A 31 2.23 -29.63 5.44
N SER A 32 2.56 -28.72 4.53
CA SER A 32 2.58 -27.27 4.79
C SER A 32 1.19 -26.72 5.09
N LEU A 33 0.16 -27.16 4.35
CA LEU A 33 -1.24 -26.77 4.59
C LEU A 33 -1.75 -27.31 5.93
N ALA A 34 -1.43 -28.56 6.25
CA ALA A 34 -1.77 -29.18 7.54
C ALA A 34 -1.03 -28.51 8.70
N ALA A 35 0.26 -28.19 8.54
CA ALA A 35 1.02 -27.45 9.53
C ALA A 35 0.44 -26.05 9.75
N ALA A 36 0.11 -25.31 8.68
CA ALA A 36 -0.56 -24.02 8.78
C ALA A 36 -1.93 -24.13 9.48
N LEU A 37 -2.72 -25.15 9.13
CA LEU A 37 -4.03 -25.41 9.74
C LEU A 37 -3.90 -25.76 11.22
N VAL A 38 -2.91 -26.58 11.58
CA VAL A 38 -2.61 -26.94 12.98
C VAL A 38 -2.12 -25.70 13.74
N THR A 39 -1.27 -24.85 13.17
CA THR A 39 -0.87 -23.57 13.80
C THR A 39 -2.07 -22.65 14.01
N LEU A 40 -3.01 -22.59 13.06
CA LEU A 40 -4.28 -21.85 13.19
C LEU A 40 -5.21 -22.42 14.27
N LEU A 41 -5.19 -23.74 14.47
CA LEU A 41 -6.04 -24.43 15.46
C LEU A 41 -5.42 -24.44 16.86
N VAL A 42 -4.08 -24.43 16.97
CA VAL A 42 -3.33 -24.57 18.23
C VAL A 42 -2.84 -23.21 18.76
N SER A 43 -3.08 -22.10 18.07
CA SER A 43 -2.77 -20.77 18.61
C SER A 43 -3.60 -20.50 19.88
N THR A 44 -2.98 -20.65 21.05
CA THR A 44 -3.47 -20.13 22.33
C THR A 44 -3.50 -18.61 22.30
N ARG A 45 -3.98 -17.95 23.37
CA ARG A 45 -4.02 -16.47 23.49
C ARG A 45 -2.67 -15.90 23.06
N ALA A 46 -2.55 -15.43 21.81
CA ALA A 46 -1.37 -14.72 21.36
C ALA A 46 -1.28 -13.48 22.26
N GLN A 47 -0.29 -13.44 23.14
CA GLN A 47 0.03 -12.23 23.93
C GLN A 47 0.47 -11.08 23.03
N ALA A 48 0.75 -11.40 21.79
CA ALA A 48 0.84 -10.49 20.69
C ALA A 48 -0.59 -10.18 20.19
N ILE A 49 -1.17 -9.13 20.80
CA ILE A 49 -2.36 -8.40 20.32
C ILE A 49 -1.84 -7.07 19.76
N PRO A 50 -2.38 -6.48 18.68
CA PRO A 50 -1.89 -5.21 18.14
C PRO A 50 -1.69 -4.10 19.20
N ALA A 51 -0.66 -3.28 19.05
CA ALA A 51 -0.18 -2.35 20.08
C ALA A 51 -1.28 -1.43 20.63
N PHE A 52 -2.11 -0.86 19.76
CA PHE A 52 -3.25 -0.04 20.17
C PHE A 52 -4.35 -0.84 20.89
N ALA A 53 -4.60 -2.08 20.46
CA ALA A 53 -5.59 -2.92 21.12
C ALA A 53 -5.14 -3.33 22.53
N ARG A 54 -3.83 -3.52 22.79
CA ARG A 54 -3.30 -3.70 24.16
C ARG A 54 -3.47 -2.44 25.00
N ARG A 55 -3.05 -1.30 24.46
CA ARG A 55 -3.06 0.01 25.13
C ARG A 55 -4.44 0.43 25.61
N TYR A 56 -5.43 0.32 24.73
CA TYR A 56 -6.80 0.76 25.02
C TYR A 56 -7.73 -0.39 25.44
N GLN A 57 -7.25 -1.64 25.43
CA GLN A 57 -8.05 -2.86 25.65
C GLN A 57 -9.38 -2.81 24.89
N THR A 58 -9.29 -2.52 23.58
CA THR A 58 -10.43 -2.45 22.66
C THR A 58 -10.27 -3.45 21.52
N SER A 59 -11.38 -3.89 20.95
CA SER A 59 -11.38 -4.82 19.82
C SER A 59 -10.71 -4.20 18.60
N CYS A 60 -9.99 -5.00 17.81
CA CYS A 60 -9.49 -4.57 16.50
C CYS A 60 -10.63 -4.08 15.60
N GLN A 61 -11.83 -4.63 15.77
CA GLN A 61 -13.03 -4.27 15.00
C GLN A 61 -13.63 -2.90 15.39
N THR A 62 -13.19 -2.31 16.51
CA THR A 62 -13.54 -0.93 16.84
C THR A 62 -12.91 0.03 15.81
N CYS A 63 -11.66 -0.23 15.42
CA CYS A 63 -10.91 0.61 14.49
C CYS A 63 -10.93 0.10 13.04
N HIS A 64 -11.04 -1.21 12.82
CA HIS A 64 -10.95 -1.82 11.49
C HIS A 64 -12.22 -2.57 11.11
N LEU A 65 -12.64 -2.43 9.85
CA LEU A 65 -13.63 -3.33 9.24
C LEU A 65 -13.04 -4.74 9.10
N ALA A 66 -11.99 -4.81 8.29
CA ALA A 66 -10.98 -5.84 8.29
C ALA A 66 -9.65 -5.09 8.14
N PHE A 67 -8.64 -5.43 8.95
CA PHE A 67 -7.35 -4.77 8.83
C PHE A 67 -6.88 -4.82 7.37
N PRO A 68 -6.36 -3.73 6.78
CA PRO A 68 -6.14 -2.41 7.38
C PRO A 68 -7.29 -1.40 7.19
N LYS A 69 -8.38 -1.72 6.48
CA LYS A 69 -9.50 -0.78 6.22
C LYS A 69 -10.15 -0.32 7.51
N LEU A 70 -10.28 1.01 7.66
CA LEU A 70 -10.74 1.64 8.89
C LEU A 70 -12.27 1.75 8.93
N THR A 71 -12.81 1.71 10.14
CA THR A 71 -14.16 2.19 10.47
C THR A 71 -14.15 3.73 10.58
N PRO A 72 -15.31 4.40 10.66
CA PRO A 72 -15.38 5.83 10.98
C PRO A 72 -14.59 6.20 12.24
N PHE A 73 -14.66 5.38 13.29
CA PHE A 73 -13.88 5.59 14.51
C PHE A 73 -12.38 5.40 14.28
N GLY A 74 -11.96 4.35 13.55
CA GLY A 74 -10.55 4.15 13.22
C GLY A 74 -9.97 5.32 12.43
N GLU A 75 -10.76 5.92 11.54
CA GLU A 75 -10.38 7.11 10.78
C GLU A 75 -10.27 8.34 11.69
N ALA A 76 -11.21 8.54 12.62
CA ALA A 76 -11.11 9.59 13.63
C ALA A 76 -9.88 9.41 14.53
N PHE A 77 -9.60 8.19 14.99
CA PHE A 77 -8.41 7.87 15.80
C PHE A 77 -7.11 8.19 15.05
N ARG A 78 -7.01 7.79 13.76
CA ARG A 78 -5.88 8.12 12.88
C ARG A 78 -5.71 9.63 12.71
N ARG A 79 -6.81 10.34 12.47
CA ARG A 79 -6.85 11.81 12.30
C ARG A 79 -6.60 12.58 13.57
N ASN A 80 -6.72 11.95 14.73
CA ASN A 80 -6.40 12.49 16.04
C ASN A 80 -4.96 12.17 16.47
N ALA A 81 -4.05 11.93 15.53
CA ALA A 81 -2.65 11.57 15.80
C ALA A 81 -2.50 10.27 16.63
N TYR A 82 -3.34 9.27 16.36
CA TYR A 82 -3.37 7.98 17.06
C TYR A 82 -3.72 8.11 18.55
N ARG A 83 -4.67 9.00 18.83
CA ARG A 83 -5.22 9.28 20.15
C ARG A 83 -6.73 9.13 20.12
N PHE A 84 -7.30 8.68 21.22
CA PHE A 84 -8.76 8.62 21.35
C PHE A 84 -9.36 10.03 21.23
N PRO A 85 -10.49 10.16 20.51
CA PRO A 85 -11.25 11.41 20.40
C PRO A 85 -11.47 12.15 21.73
N SER A 86 -11.65 13.47 21.65
CA SER A 86 -12.08 14.33 22.77
C SER A 86 -11.14 14.36 23.98
N GLY A 87 -9.82 14.27 23.79
CA GLY A 87 -8.85 14.24 24.89
C GLY A 87 -8.93 12.98 25.77
N GLY A 88 -9.71 11.97 25.33
CA GLY A 88 -10.05 10.80 26.12
C GLY A 88 -8.89 9.83 26.37
N ASP A 89 -7.68 10.06 25.87
CA ASP A 89 -6.55 9.15 26.06
C ASP A 89 -6.25 8.86 27.52
N GLU A 90 -6.23 9.89 28.39
CA GLU A 90 -5.91 9.70 29.81
C GLU A 90 -6.98 8.89 30.56
N VAL A 91 -8.22 8.92 30.09
CA VAL A 91 -9.37 8.25 30.71
C VAL A 91 -9.64 6.88 30.08
N THR A 92 -9.27 6.70 28.80
CA THR A 92 -9.63 5.53 27.99
C THR A 92 -8.47 4.57 27.81
N GLU A 93 -7.24 5.03 28.01
CA GLU A 93 -6.09 4.14 28.11
C GLU A 93 -6.19 3.30 29.39
N LYS A 94 -6.15 1.98 29.22
CA LYS A 94 -6.27 1.03 30.33
C LYS A 94 -4.94 0.42 30.71
N GLU A 95 -3.91 0.64 29.89
CA GLU A 95 -2.55 0.26 30.18
C GLU A 95 -1.92 1.25 31.16
N GLU A 96 -1.34 0.73 32.24
CA GLU A 96 -0.62 1.56 33.20
C GLU A 96 0.67 2.09 32.56
N ARG A 97 0.82 3.41 32.54
CA ARG A 97 2.01 4.07 32.01
C ARG A 97 3.08 4.22 33.10
N ILE A 98 4.33 4.12 32.69
CA ILE A 98 5.47 4.36 33.58
C ILE A 98 5.76 5.87 33.58
N ALA A 99 5.64 6.51 34.73
CA ALA A 99 5.95 7.92 34.90
C ALA A 99 7.46 8.18 34.77
N LEU A 100 7.83 9.16 33.94
CA LEU A 100 9.18 9.66 33.75
C LEU A 100 9.31 11.07 34.31
N GLY A 101 9.01 11.23 35.59
CA GLY A 101 9.01 12.51 36.28
C GLY A 101 7.76 12.74 37.11
N ASN A 102 7.71 13.90 37.78
CA ASN A 102 6.55 14.36 38.54
C ASN A 102 5.94 15.61 37.90
N ASP A 103 4.64 15.84 38.10
CA ASP A 103 3.96 16.98 37.48
C ASP A 103 4.50 18.34 37.92
N ALA A 104 5.07 18.44 39.12
CA ALA A 104 5.71 19.65 39.63
C ALA A 104 6.89 20.12 38.76
N GLN A 105 7.50 19.23 37.96
CA GLN A 105 8.53 19.62 37.01
C GLN A 105 8.02 20.52 35.88
N LYS A 106 6.72 20.54 35.58
CA LYS A 106 6.13 21.43 34.56
C LYS A 106 6.33 22.90 34.92
N ASP A 107 6.21 23.24 36.20
CA ASP A 107 6.25 24.63 36.70
C ASP A 107 7.65 25.26 36.64
N VAL A 108 8.69 24.42 36.58
CA VAL A 108 10.09 24.86 36.61
C VAL A 108 10.82 24.62 35.27
N PHE A 109 10.11 24.15 34.24
CA PHE A 109 10.64 24.13 32.88
C PHE A 109 10.95 25.57 32.38
N PRO A 110 12.08 25.84 31.69
CA PRO A 110 13.06 24.90 31.12
C PRO A 110 14.24 24.56 32.04
N ARG A 111 14.18 24.89 33.34
CA ARG A 111 15.25 24.57 34.31
C ARG A 111 15.22 23.11 34.79
N SER A 112 14.11 22.41 34.57
CA SER A 112 13.96 20.95 34.70
C SER A 112 13.66 20.30 33.35
N VAL A 113 13.83 18.99 33.28
CA VAL A 113 13.31 18.17 32.18
C VAL A 113 11.78 18.13 32.30
N TRP A 114 11.08 18.37 31.19
CA TRP A 114 9.62 18.25 31.13
C TRP A 114 9.19 16.82 31.49
N PRO A 115 8.25 16.62 32.43
CA PRO A 115 7.86 15.28 32.84
C PRO A 115 7.12 14.56 31.72
N GLY A 116 7.39 13.26 31.59
CA GLY A 116 6.80 12.41 30.56
C GLY A 116 6.21 11.12 31.12
N GLN A 117 5.64 10.31 30.23
CA GLN A 117 5.19 8.95 30.52
C GLN A 117 5.54 8.06 29.32
N ILE A 118 5.87 6.80 29.58
CA ILE A 118 6.05 5.78 28.54
C ILE A 118 5.01 4.67 28.70
N PRO A 119 4.64 3.98 27.59
CA PRO A 119 3.80 2.78 27.67
C PRO A 119 4.41 1.71 28.60
N GLY A 120 3.57 1.00 29.34
CA GLY A 120 3.99 -0.11 30.19
C GLY A 120 4.49 -1.34 29.41
N THR A 121 4.08 -1.47 28.15
CA THR A 121 4.46 -2.52 27.21
C THR A 121 5.13 -1.92 25.97
N VAL A 122 5.96 -2.72 25.32
CA VAL A 122 6.63 -2.31 24.07
C VAL A 122 5.55 -2.08 22.99
N PRO A 123 5.42 -0.87 22.42
CA PRO A 123 4.34 -0.51 21.49
C PRO A 123 4.60 -1.02 20.07
N LEU A 124 5.02 -2.28 19.95
CA LEU A 124 5.31 -2.95 18.69
C LEU A 124 4.23 -3.98 18.36
N SER A 125 4.00 -4.17 17.06
CA SER A 125 3.17 -5.21 16.47
C SER A 125 3.91 -5.82 15.29
N PHE A 126 3.74 -7.11 15.10
CA PHE A 126 4.33 -7.88 14.02
C PHE A 126 3.21 -8.43 13.13
N ILE A 127 3.31 -8.21 11.83
CA ILE A 127 2.31 -8.64 10.86
C ILE A 127 2.99 -9.54 9.86
N ILE A 128 2.43 -10.71 9.60
CA ILE A 128 2.85 -11.62 8.54
C ILE A 128 1.77 -11.64 7.48
N ASP A 129 2.13 -11.27 6.25
CA ASP A 129 1.29 -11.37 5.07
C ASP A 129 1.85 -12.48 4.18
N ALA A 130 1.20 -13.64 4.17
CA ALA A 130 1.54 -14.74 3.27
C ALA A 130 0.68 -14.64 2.01
N ARG A 131 1.28 -14.36 0.85
CA ARG A 131 0.58 -14.17 -0.42
C ARG A 131 1.01 -15.20 -1.45
N GLY A 132 0.04 -15.95 -1.96
CA GLY A 132 0.19 -16.84 -3.11
C GLY A 132 -0.53 -16.27 -4.33
N VAL A 133 0.17 -16.15 -5.45
CA VAL A 133 -0.37 -15.61 -6.71
C VAL A 133 -0.45 -16.70 -7.77
N ILE A 134 -1.55 -16.71 -8.50
CA ILE A 134 -1.90 -17.60 -9.60
C ILE A 134 -2.19 -16.76 -10.84
N GLY A 135 -1.35 -16.89 -11.86
CA GLY A 135 -1.50 -16.15 -13.12
C GLY A 135 -0.17 -16.08 -13.87
N PRO A 136 -0.15 -15.52 -15.09
CA PRO A 136 1.12 -15.10 -15.69
C PRO A 136 1.87 -14.24 -14.67
N LYS A 137 3.21 -14.37 -14.60
CA LYS A 137 4.05 -13.59 -13.68
C LYS A 137 3.52 -12.15 -13.73
N PRO A 138 3.02 -11.58 -12.62
CA PRO A 138 2.57 -10.21 -12.67
C PRO A 138 3.77 -9.43 -13.18
N GLU A 139 3.60 -8.72 -14.29
CA GLU A 139 4.50 -7.64 -14.68
C GLU A 139 4.32 -6.57 -13.60
N MET A 140 4.89 -6.84 -12.43
CA MET A 140 5.30 -5.85 -11.47
C MET A 140 6.42 -5.12 -12.20
N HIS A 141 6.07 -4.15 -13.05
CA HIS A 141 6.99 -3.08 -13.39
C HIS A 141 7.23 -2.24 -12.13
N GLY A 142 7.90 -2.82 -11.14
CA GLY A 142 9.14 -2.19 -10.72
C GLY A 142 10.13 -2.59 -11.79
N GLU A 143 10.46 -1.68 -12.70
CA GLU A 143 11.71 -1.80 -13.43
C GLU A 143 12.78 -2.11 -12.40
N GLU A 144 13.27 -3.35 -12.43
CA GLU A 144 14.54 -3.71 -11.83
C GLU A 144 15.53 -2.61 -12.19
N ASP A 145 16.28 -2.20 -11.17
CA ASP A 145 17.31 -1.19 -11.21
C ASP A 145 17.88 -0.97 -12.60
N ALA A 146 17.63 0.20 -13.17
CA ALA A 146 18.43 0.71 -14.29
C ALA A 146 19.87 1.03 -13.82
N HIS A 147 20.50 0.16 -13.04
CA HIS A 147 21.89 0.19 -12.60
C HIS A 147 22.39 -1.23 -12.24
N ALA A 148 22.09 -2.22 -13.06
CA ALA A 148 22.90 -3.43 -13.14
C ALA A 148 23.18 -3.72 -14.61
N GLU A 149 24.34 -3.26 -15.07
CA GLU A 149 24.91 -3.61 -16.36
C GLU A 149 25.12 -5.14 -16.36
N GLU A 150 24.22 -5.91 -16.97
CA GLU A 150 24.55 -7.28 -17.37
C GLU A 150 25.73 -7.16 -18.35
N PRO A 151 26.88 -7.82 -18.09
CA PRO A 151 27.99 -7.75 -19.02
C PRO A 151 27.54 -8.35 -20.36
N ALA A 152 27.73 -7.57 -21.41
CA ALA A 152 27.39 -7.97 -22.78
C ALA A 152 27.93 -9.40 -23.06
N PRO A 153 27.11 -10.28 -23.67
CA PRO A 153 27.58 -11.61 -24.02
C PRO A 153 28.77 -11.49 -24.97
N ALA A 154 29.83 -12.27 -24.69
CA ALA A 154 31.04 -12.29 -25.50
C ALA A 154 30.70 -12.55 -26.98
N PRO A 155 31.35 -11.84 -27.93
CA PRO A 155 31.11 -12.05 -29.35
C PRO A 155 31.52 -13.47 -29.75
N GLY A 156 30.54 -14.31 -30.11
CA GLY A 156 30.77 -15.71 -30.55
C GLY A 156 29.77 -16.75 -30.06
N ALA A 157 28.74 -16.38 -29.28
CA ALA A 157 27.68 -17.32 -28.91
C ALA A 157 26.76 -17.62 -30.11
N PRO A 158 26.50 -18.90 -30.46
CA PRO A 158 25.66 -19.26 -31.59
C PRO A 158 24.20 -18.83 -31.37
N ALA A 159 23.56 -18.40 -32.47
CA ALA A 159 22.22 -17.84 -32.54
C ALA A 159 21.18 -18.74 -31.82
N ALA A 160 20.34 -18.08 -31.02
CA ALA A 160 19.24 -18.67 -30.27
C ALA A 160 18.33 -19.51 -31.16
N ALA A 161 18.11 -20.75 -30.74
CA ALA A 161 16.98 -21.55 -31.20
C ALA A 161 15.68 -20.82 -30.85
N ALA A 162 14.74 -20.86 -31.79
CA ALA A 162 13.41 -20.28 -31.68
C ALA A 162 12.76 -20.56 -30.31
N ALA A 163 12.22 -19.50 -29.70
CA ALA A 163 11.38 -19.60 -28.53
C ALA A 163 10.19 -20.52 -28.85
N GLU A 164 10.18 -21.73 -28.30
CA GLU A 164 8.97 -22.53 -28.19
C GLU A 164 7.97 -21.75 -27.30
N GLU A 165 6.77 -21.52 -27.82
CA GLU A 165 5.62 -21.10 -27.03
C GLU A 165 5.37 -22.15 -25.92
N GLU A 166 5.77 -21.84 -24.69
CA GLU A 166 5.40 -22.64 -23.50
C GLU A 166 3.91 -22.45 -23.22
N HIS A 167 3.07 -23.24 -23.88
CA HIS A 167 1.66 -23.40 -23.54
C HIS A 167 1.55 -24.11 -22.17
N GLY A 168 1.07 -23.37 -21.16
CA GLY A 168 0.26 -23.89 -20.07
C GLY A 168 0.97 -24.70 -18.98
N ASP A 169 1.44 -24.01 -17.93
CA ASP A 169 1.40 -24.55 -16.58
C ASP A 169 1.10 -23.42 -15.58
N THR A 170 -0.09 -23.46 -14.98
CA THR A 170 -0.52 -22.55 -13.91
C THR A 170 0.36 -22.77 -12.67
N LYS A 171 1.39 -21.95 -12.47
CA LYS A 171 2.30 -22.03 -11.32
C LYS A 171 1.80 -21.13 -10.19
N ILE A 172 1.59 -21.71 -9.00
CA ILE A 172 1.36 -20.93 -7.77
C ILE A 172 2.72 -20.41 -7.29
N THR A 173 2.88 -19.10 -7.17
CA THR A 173 4.11 -18.47 -6.71
C THR A 173 3.88 -17.78 -5.36
N PHE A 174 4.72 -18.08 -4.36
CA PHE A 174 4.66 -17.51 -3.00
C PHE A 174 5.69 -16.39 -2.75
N LYS A 175 6.29 -15.84 -3.82
CA LYS A 175 7.41 -14.88 -3.74
C LYS A 175 7.04 -13.51 -3.14
N GLU A 176 5.76 -13.25 -2.93
CA GLU A 176 5.24 -11.93 -2.48
C GLU A 176 4.88 -11.90 -0.99
N SER A 177 5.33 -12.86 -0.20
CA SER A 177 5.07 -12.85 1.24
C SER A 177 5.96 -11.81 1.93
N MET A 178 5.38 -11.05 2.86
CA MET A 178 6.06 -10.02 3.62
C MET A 178 5.80 -10.14 5.12
N ALA A 179 6.79 -9.77 5.92
CA ALA A 179 6.63 -9.50 7.34
C ALA A 179 6.74 -8.00 7.56
N ARG A 180 6.03 -7.46 8.55
CA ARG A 180 6.04 -6.03 8.88
C ARG A 180 6.13 -5.84 10.39
N LEU A 181 7.05 -5.00 10.84
CA LEU A 181 7.10 -4.49 12.20
C LEU A 181 6.46 -3.11 12.21
N VAL A 182 5.42 -2.93 13.02
CA VAL A 182 4.67 -1.68 13.17
C VAL A 182 4.81 -1.16 14.59
N ALA A 183 5.08 0.13 14.71
CA ALA A 183 5.12 0.88 15.97
C ALA A 183 4.15 2.06 15.88
N GLY A 184 3.43 2.35 16.96
CA GLY A 184 2.59 3.53 17.00
C GLY A 184 2.13 3.87 18.41
N GLY A 185 1.95 5.15 18.69
CA GLY A 185 1.55 5.61 20.00
C GLY A 185 1.43 7.12 20.10
N SER A 186 0.93 7.60 21.24
CA SER A 186 0.96 9.03 21.58
C SER A 186 2.27 9.44 22.24
N LEU A 187 2.64 10.71 22.07
CA LEU A 187 3.71 11.40 22.80
C LEU A 187 3.09 12.21 23.94
N GLY A 188 2.22 11.58 24.74
CA GLY A 188 1.39 12.30 25.72
C GLY A 188 0.40 13.26 25.03
N GLY A 189 0.18 14.43 25.62
CA GLY A 189 -0.78 15.43 25.12
C GLY A 189 -0.33 16.19 23.88
N ILE A 190 0.95 16.09 23.46
CA ILE A 190 1.54 16.93 22.42
C ILE A 190 1.49 16.32 21.01
N GLY A 191 1.04 15.07 20.86
CA GLY A 191 0.95 14.43 19.55
C GLY A 191 1.07 12.90 19.58
N GLY A 192 1.55 12.32 18.48
CA GLY A 192 1.76 10.88 18.33
C GLY A 192 2.77 10.53 17.24
N TYR A 193 3.02 9.25 17.06
CA TYR A 193 3.98 8.74 16.08
C TYR A 193 3.48 7.43 15.47
N PHE A 194 4.02 7.12 14.30
CA PHE A 194 3.78 5.86 13.60
C PHE A 194 5.03 5.45 12.83
N GLY A 195 5.34 4.16 12.84
CA GLY A 195 6.45 3.55 12.11
C GLY A 195 6.06 2.18 11.58
N ALA A 196 6.46 1.85 10.36
CA ALA A 196 6.27 0.56 9.75
C ALA A 196 7.49 0.19 8.90
N VAL A 197 8.06 -0.98 9.17
CA VAL A 197 9.20 -1.55 8.43
C VAL A 197 8.79 -2.92 7.90
N SER A 198 8.99 -3.15 6.61
CA SER A 198 8.68 -4.41 5.92
C SER A 198 9.93 -5.23 5.60
N PHE A 199 9.74 -6.54 5.48
CA PHE A 199 10.76 -7.54 5.15
C PHE A 199 10.15 -8.52 4.14
N GLY A 200 10.73 -8.70 2.95
CA GLY A 200 10.18 -9.62 1.93
C GLY A 200 11.17 -10.06 0.86
N GLY A 201 10.79 -11.12 0.14
CA GLY A 201 11.40 -11.53 -1.14
C GLY A 201 12.87 -11.93 -1.08
N HIS A 202 13.79 -10.97 -1.24
CA HIS A 202 15.22 -11.19 -1.51
C HIS A 202 16.18 -10.20 -0.79
N ALA A 203 15.84 -9.74 0.43
CA ALA A 203 16.67 -9.02 1.43
C ALA A 203 16.54 -7.47 1.52
N ALA A 204 17.03 -6.97 2.67
CA ALA A 204 16.95 -5.64 3.28
C ALA A 204 15.56 -5.22 3.81
N ALA A 205 15.57 -4.66 5.03
CA ALA A 205 14.39 -4.08 5.66
C ALA A 205 14.04 -2.77 4.94
N GLU A 206 12.79 -2.60 4.52
CA GLU A 206 12.33 -1.39 3.86
C GLU A 206 11.49 -0.57 4.85
N LEU A 207 11.83 0.71 5.00
CA LEU A 207 11.01 1.65 5.74
C LEU A 207 9.79 2.02 4.89
N GLU A 208 8.61 1.54 5.25
CA GLU A 208 7.38 1.91 4.55
C GLU A 208 6.93 3.32 4.94
N ARG A 209 6.82 3.57 6.25
CA ARG A 209 6.40 4.85 6.83
C ARG A 209 7.10 5.04 8.17
N ALA A 210 7.53 6.26 8.47
CA ALA A 210 7.91 6.65 9.82
C ALA A 210 7.74 8.16 9.99
N PHE A 211 6.87 8.57 10.89
CA PHE A 211 6.58 9.97 11.10
C PHE A 211 6.12 10.26 12.53
N ILE A 212 6.30 11.52 12.91
CA ILE A 212 5.76 12.10 14.14
C ILE A 212 4.71 13.13 13.72
N VAL A 213 3.63 13.22 14.50
CA VAL A 213 2.59 14.24 14.38
C VAL A 213 2.56 15.02 15.69
N LEU A 214 2.71 16.34 15.63
CA LEU A 214 2.58 17.25 16.76
C LEU A 214 1.26 18.01 16.68
N THR A 215 0.63 18.24 17.83
CA THR A 215 -0.65 18.95 17.96
C THR A 215 -0.47 20.20 18.84
N PRO A 216 0.11 21.29 18.31
CA PRO A 216 0.58 22.43 19.12
C PRO A 216 -0.53 23.34 19.68
N ILE A 217 -1.76 23.26 19.18
CA ILE A 217 -2.90 24.09 19.63
C ILE A 217 -3.86 23.24 20.46
N ASP A 218 -4.48 22.28 19.79
CA ASP A 218 -5.36 21.26 20.37
C ASP A 218 -5.23 19.98 19.55
N GLN A 219 -5.93 18.92 19.95
CA GLN A 219 -5.84 17.60 19.35
C GLN A 219 -6.25 17.54 17.87
N THR A 220 -6.94 18.55 17.32
CA THR A 220 -7.64 18.47 16.01
C THR A 220 -7.39 19.65 15.08
N SER A 221 -7.20 20.86 15.59
CA SER A 221 -7.20 22.09 14.80
C SER A 221 -5.92 22.29 13.99
N LEU A 222 -4.78 21.84 14.52
CA LEU A 222 -3.49 21.92 13.86
C LEU A 222 -2.63 20.70 14.18
N HIS A 223 -2.23 19.99 13.13
CA HIS A 223 -1.35 18.84 13.13
C HIS A 223 -0.13 19.19 12.31
N LEU A 224 1.06 19.01 12.88
CA LEU A 224 2.33 19.15 12.18
C LEU A 224 2.99 17.78 12.09
N LYS A 225 2.96 17.19 10.89
CA LYS A 225 3.53 15.89 10.60
C LYS A 225 4.89 16.04 9.92
N VAL A 226 5.88 15.29 10.38
CA VAL A 226 7.23 15.22 9.80
C VAL A 226 7.67 13.77 9.68
N GLY A 227 8.27 13.41 8.55
CA GLY A 227 8.86 12.10 8.31
C GLY A 227 8.53 11.53 6.93
N GLN A 228 8.46 10.22 6.83
CA GLN A 228 8.08 9.46 5.64
C GLN A 228 6.64 8.97 5.75
N PHE A 229 5.75 9.47 4.90
CA PHE A 229 4.31 9.25 4.99
C PHE A 229 3.64 9.32 3.61
N GLU A 230 2.37 8.94 3.55
CA GLU A 230 1.53 9.09 2.37
C GLU A 230 0.94 10.51 2.35
N PRO A 231 1.18 11.31 1.29
CA PRO A 231 0.56 12.63 1.16
C PRO A 231 -0.97 12.53 1.21
N SER A 232 -1.63 13.35 2.02
CA SER A 232 -3.09 13.29 2.17
C SER A 232 -3.84 13.96 1.00
N LEU A 233 -3.68 13.41 -0.22
CA LEU A 233 -4.25 13.92 -1.46
C LEU A 233 -5.67 13.41 -1.75
N HIS A 234 -6.10 12.35 -1.07
CA HIS A 234 -7.41 11.71 -1.20
C HIS A 234 -7.64 10.74 -0.02
N GLY A 235 -8.86 10.22 0.13
CA GLY A 235 -9.22 9.32 1.25
C GLY A 235 -8.72 7.88 1.14
N VAL A 236 -8.37 7.39 -0.06
CA VAL A 236 -7.91 6.00 -0.29
C VAL A 236 -6.39 5.86 -0.17
N SER A 237 -5.90 4.64 0.03
CA SER A 237 -4.46 4.37 0.19
C SER A 237 -4.17 2.87 0.14
N ILE A 238 -2.98 2.48 -0.33
CA ILE A 238 -2.53 1.08 -0.28
C ILE A 238 -2.43 0.54 1.15
N HIS A 239 -2.17 1.41 2.12
CA HIS A 239 -2.00 1.07 3.53
C HIS A 239 -3.33 0.95 4.29
N ARG A 240 -4.46 1.24 3.63
CA ARG A 240 -5.81 1.21 4.21
C ARG A 240 -6.84 0.52 3.28
N GLY A 241 -6.39 -0.15 2.23
CA GLY A 241 -7.24 -0.86 1.28
C GLY A 241 -7.57 -2.29 1.70
N LEU A 242 -8.64 -2.86 1.12
CA LEU A 242 -9.03 -4.27 1.30
C LEU A 242 -8.52 -5.19 0.17
N LEU A 243 -7.92 -4.63 -0.87
CA LEU A 243 -7.37 -5.37 -2.00
C LEU A 243 -5.86 -5.14 -2.02
N GLY A 244 -5.08 -6.22 -2.03
CA GLY A 244 -3.63 -6.21 -1.78
C GLY A 244 -2.79 -5.73 -2.97
N HIS A 245 -3.42 -5.13 -3.97
CA HIS A 245 -2.77 -4.61 -5.17
C HIS A 245 -2.52 -3.11 -5.04
N GLN A 246 -1.33 -2.65 -5.48
CA GLN A 246 -0.97 -1.23 -5.56
C GLN A 246 -2.08 -0.40 -6.23
N LEU A 247 -2.24 0.86 -5.81
CA LEU A 247 -3.18 1.77 -6.43
C LEU A 247 -2.55 2.37 -7.68
N ARG A 248 -3.05 2.03 -8.87
CA ARG A 248 -2.63 2.69 -10.12
C ARG A 248 -2.90 4.20 -10.05
N LEU A 249 -3.91 4.61 -9.27
CA LEU A 249 -4.18 6.02 -8.92
C LEU A 249 -2.93 6.80 -8.46
N THR A 250 -2.02 6.14 -7.72
CA THR A 250 -0.86 6.76 -7.07
C THR A 250 0.48 6.26 -7.62
N SER A 251 0.51 5.08 -8.25
CA SER A 251 1.73 4.46 -8.80
C SER A 251 1.90 4.62 -10.32
N THR A 252 0.86 5.02 -11.06
CA THR A 252 0.99 5.18 -12.52
C THR A 252 1.90 6.36 -12.85
N ARG A 253 3.04 6.07 -13.46
CA ARG A 253 3.97 7.05 -14.01
C ARG A 253 3.50 7.57 -15.37
N VAL A 254 3.82 8.83 -15.66
CA VAL A 254 3.60 9.41 -16.98
C VAL A 254 4.90 9.31 -17.76
N ARG A 255 4.95 8.41 -18.74
CA ARG A 255 6.13 8.21 -19.59
C ARG A 255 7.38 7.93 -18.76
N LEU A 256 8.43 8.72 -18.94
CA LEU A 256 9.73 8.56 -18.28
C LEU A 256 9.81 9.33 -16.94
N ASN A 257 8.73 10.01 -16.52
CA ASN A 257 8.72 10.70 -15.23
C ASN A 257 8.71 9.65 -14.08
N PRO A 258 9.67 9.69 -13.14
CA PRO A 258 9.81 8.67 -12.09
C PRO A 258 8.85 8.84 -10.91
N HIS A 259 8.09 9.94 -10.85
CA HIS A 259 7.31 10.33 -9.69
C HIS A 259 6.15 9.36 -9.41
N MET A 260 5.97 9.03 -8.13
CA MET A 260 4.83 8.28 -7.59
C MET A 260 4.41 8.92 -6.27
N TYR A 261 3.12 8.84 -5.95
CA TYR A 261 2.57 9.42 -4.71
C TYR A 261 2.62 8.47 -3.52
N GLU A 262 2.64 7.16 -3.78
CA GLU A 262 2.71 6.07 -2.79
C GLU A 262 3.79 5.06 -3.23
N PRO A 263 4.42 4.30 -2.31
CA PRO A 263 3.97 3.99 -0.95
C PRO A 263 4.16 5.09 0.10
N SER A 264 5.09 6.03 -0.12
CA SER A 264 5.34 7.16 0.77
C SER A 264 6.26 8.19 0.13
N LEU A 265 6.17 9.44 0.60
CA LEU A 265 7.14 10.50 0.36
C LEU A 265 7.68 11.02 1.69
N ARG A 266 8.83 11.71 1.69
CA ARG A 266 9.37 12.33 2.90
C ARG A 266 9.13 13.82 2.91
N GLY A 267 8.81 14.40 4.05
CA GLY A 267 8.64 15.85 4.15
C GLY A 267 7.89 16.30 5.39
N PHE A 268 7.12 17.37 5.20
CA PHE A 268 6.31 18.05 6.20
C PHE A 268 4.85 18.18 5.71
N GLU A 269 3.89 17.95 6.58
CA GLU A 269 2.46 18.17 6.31
C GLU A 269 1.82 18.88 7.50
N ALA A 270 1.20 20.02 7.23
CA ALA A 270 0.30 20.69 8.15
C ALA A 270 -1.15 20.32 7.79
N SER A 271 -1.94 19.91 8.76
CA SER A 271 -3.36 19.61 8.55
C SER A 271 -4.20 19.98 9.76
N GLY A 272 -5.51 19.97 9.62
CA GLY A 272 -6.39 20.24 10.74
C GLY A 272 -7.86 20.14 10.39
N LEU A 273 -8.69 20.22 11.43
CA LEU A 273 -10.14 20.21 11.33
C LEU A 273 -10.71 21.53 11.83
N VAL A 274 -11.67 22.07 11.07
CA VAL A 274 -12.55 23.16 11.48
C VAL A 274 -13.91 22.55 11.74
N VAL A 275 -14.45 22.80 12.93
CA VAL A 275 -15.75 22.27 13.41
C VAL A 275 -15.92 20.76 13.19
N GLY A 276 -14.83 19.98 13.21
CA GLY A 276 -14.81 18.52 13.07
C GLY A 276 -15.31 17.95 11.73
N ARG A 277 -15.69 18.81 10.77
CA ARG A 277 -16.34 18.43 9.50
C ARG A 277 -15.75 19.09 8.28
N VAL A 278 -14.85 20.06 8.45
CA VAL A 278 -14.08 20.68 7.36
C VAL A 278 -12.62 20.39 7.62
N GLY A 279 -11.97 19.62 6.75
CA GLY A 279 -10.56 19.29 6.84
C GLY A 279 -9.74 20.13 5.88
N TRP A 280 -8.53 20.48 6.28
CA TRP A 280 -7.55 21.13 5.43
C TRP A 280 -6.18 20.45 5.55
N THR A 281 -5.41 20.50 4.48
CA THR A 281 -4.05 19.97 4.41
C THR A 281 -3.20 20.83 3.50
N ALA A 282 -1.96 21.07 3.91
CA ALA A 282 -0.90 21.66 3.10
C ALA A 282 0.41 20.93 3.42
N GLY A 283 1.15 20.53 2.40
CA GLY A 283 2.40 19.80 2.60
C GLY A 283 3.47 20.13 1.59
N VAL A 284 4.71 19.86 2.01
CA VAL A 284 5.92 19.97 1.21
C VAL A 284 6.68 18.66 1.35
N VAL A 285 6.95 18.00 0.24
CA VAL A 285 7.58 16.68 0.21
C VAL A 285 8.75 16.67 -0.77
N GLU A 286 9.71 15.80 -0.52
CA GLU A 286 10.77 15.53 -1.46
C GLU A 286 10.23 14.77 -2.68
N ASN A 287 10.83 15.06 -3.82
CA ASN A 287 10.68 14.28 -5.03
C ASN A 287 12.04 13.74 -5.47
N ILE A 288 12.07 12.48 -5.89
CA ILE A 288 13.29 11.77 -6.24
C ILE A 288 13.79 12.29 -7.59
N ASP A 289 14.91 13.01 -7.59
CA ASP A 289 15.75 13.28 -8.75
C ASP A 289 17.01 12.41 -8.63
N PRO A 290 17.13 11.32 -9.42
CA PRO A 290 18.26 10.39 -9.35
C PRO A 290 19.63 11.04 -9.60
N ALA A 291 19.68 12.26 -10.16
CA ALA A 291 20.91 12.87 -10.62
C ALA A 291 21.37 14.09 -9.82
N HIS A 292 20.50 14.82 -9.10
CA HIS A 292 20.88 16.15 -8.54
C HIS A 292 20.26 16.53 -7.17
N GLY A 293 19.69 15.60 -6.41
CA GLY A 293 19.23 15.84 -5.03
C GLY A 293 17.75 16.24 -4.90
N LEU A 294 17.34 16.62 -3.69
CA LEU A 294 15.92 16.78 -3.33
C LEU A 294 15.30 18.02 -3.97
N THR A 295 14.28 17.85 -4.82
CA THR A 295 13.36 18.93 -5.16
C THR A 295 12.17 18.91 -4.21
N SER A 296 11.59 20.08 -3.92
CA SER A 296 10.42 20.19 -3.05
C SER A 296 9.17 20.31 -3.89
N ASP A 297 8.31 19.31 -3.77
CA ASP A 297 6.97 19.32 -4.32
C ASP A 297 5.99 19.82 -3.25
N MET A 298 4.91 20.48 -3.69
CA MET A 298 3.92 21.10 -2.82
C MET A 298 2.54 20.56 -3.12
N TYR A 299 1.72 20.39 -2.09
CA TYR A 299 0.34 19.98 -2.25
C TYR A 299 -0.58 20.55 -1.20
N GLY A 300 -1.87 20.47 -1.49
CA GLY A 300 -2.90 20.78 -0.52
C GLY A 300 -4.20 20.06 -0.83
N ARG A 301 -5.05 19.95 0.19
CA ARG A 301 -6.39 19.38 0.09
C ARG A 301 -7.34 20.12 1.01
N LEU A 302 -8.56 20.31 0.55
CA LEU A 302 -9.70 20.71 1.35
C LEU A 302 -10.75 19.62 1.27
N GLU A 303 -11.38 19.31 2.39
CA GLU A 303 -12.42 18.28 2.44
C GLU A 303 -13.55 18.67 3.38
N VAL A 304 -14.74 18.17 3.09
CA VAL A 304 -15.94 18.35 3.90
C VAL A 304 -16.62 17.02 4.14
N LYS A 305 -17.23 16.82 5.32
CA LYS A 305 -18.02 15.64 5.66
C LYS A 305 -19.39 16.00 6.21
N ALA A 306 -20.41 15.45 5.57
CA ALA A 306 -21.81 15.55 5.98
C ALA A 306 -22.28 14.20 6.56
N GLY A 307 -23.07 14.26 7.64
CA GLY A 307 -23.60 13.07 8.31
C GLY A 307 -22.54 12.26 9.07
N GLY A 308 -23.00 11.20 9.72
CA GLY A 308 -22.19 10.26 10.50
C GLY A 308 -21.33 10.92 11.58
N MET A 309 -20.36 10.13 12.04
CA MET A 309 -19.34 10.54 12.99
C MET A 309 -18.48 11.66 12.40
N ARG A 310 -18.17 12.67 13.21
CA ARG A 310 -17.22 13.73 12.88
C ARG A 310 -15.80 13.17 12.76
N TRP A 311 -14.93 13.84 12.01
CA TRP A 311 -13.52 13.44 11.90
C TRP A 311 -12.73 13.60 13.20
N ASP A 312 -13.20 14.44 14.13
CA ASP A 312 -12.63 14.56 15.47
C ASP A 312 -13.15 13.47 16.43
N GLY A 313 -14.22 12.74 16.06
CA GLY A 313 -14.83 11.68 16.84
C GLY A 313 -15.69 12.13 18.04
N VAL A 314 -15.94 13.44 18.19
CA VAL A 314 -16.61 14.01 19.39
C VAL A 314 -18.07 13.54 19.54
N ASP A 315 -18.78 13.29 18.44
CA ASP A 315 -20.20 12.92 18.47
C ASP A 315 -20.44 11.41 18.77
N GLY A 316 -19.38 10.63 19.06
CA GLY A 316 -19.47 9.22 19.46
C GLY A 316 -19.88 8.23 18.35
N GLN A 317 -19.91 6.93 18.67
CA GLN A 317 -20.48 5.89 17.81
C GLN A 317 -21.98 5.79 18.08
N ALA A 318 -22.80 6.17 17.11
CA ALA A 318 -24.26 6.17 17.26
C ALA A 318 -24.95 4.86 16.83
N GLU A 319 -24.23 3.79 16.51
CA GLU A 319 -24.84 2.53 16.02
C GLU A 319 -24.26 1.26 16.66
N SER A 320 -25.03 0.18 16.60
CA SER A 320 -24.71 -1.15 17.15
C SER A 320 -23.48 -1.82 16.54
N ALA A 321 -22.92 -1.25 15.47
CA ALA A 321 -21.80 -1.77 14.71
C ALA A 321 -20.84 -0.64 14.33
N ALA A 322 -19.54 -0.84 14.57
CA ALA A 322 -18.53 0.22 14.48
C ALA A 322 -18.36 0.85 13.08
N TRP A 323 -18.81 0.18 12.01
CA TRP A 323 -18.74 0.67 10.64
C TRP A 323 -19.99 1.40 10.16
N ARG A 324 -21.14 1.18 10.82
CA ARG A 324 -22.41 1.69 10.31
C ARG A 324 -22.56 3.15 10.64
N GLU A 325 -22.68 3.95 9.59
CA GLU A 325 -23.14 5.32 9.65
C GLU A 325 -23.76 5.70 8.32
N ARG A 326 -24.38 6.88 8.26
CA ARG A 326 -24.75 7.54 7.00
C ARG A 326 -23.94 8.80 6.85
N SER A 327 -22.94 8.77 6.00
CA SER A 327 -22.06 9.91 5.78
C SER A 327 -21.61 10.03 4.34
N PHE A 328 -21.29 11.26 3.97
CA PHE A 328 -20.70 11.60 2.69
C PHE A 328 -19.54 12.57 2.95
N SER A 329 -18.37 12.22 2.46
CA SER A 329 -17.20 13.10 2.45
C SER A 329 -16.85 13.46 1.01
N PHE A 330 -16.41 14.68 0.79
CA PHE A 330 -15.92 15.18 -0.49
C PHE A 330 -14.64 15.97 -0.30
N GLY A 331 -13.66 15.76 -1.18
CA GLY A 331 -12.37 16.43 -1.14
C GLY A 331 -11.96 16.98 -2.50
N LEU A 332 -11.21 18.07 -2.47
CA LEU A 332 -10.51 18.65 -3.63
C LEU A 332 -9.03 18.77 -3.29
N SER A 333 -8.16 18.32 -4.19
CA SER A 333 -6.71 18.36 -3.99
C SER A 333 -5.96 18.94 -5.17
N GLY A 334 -4.80 19.53 -4.86
CA GLY A 334 -3.86 20.06 -5.83
C GLY A 334 -2.45 19.62 -5.48
N TYR A 335 -1.64 19.32 -6.49
CA TYR A 335 -0.22 18.98 -6.35
C TYR A 335 0.57 19.71 -7.42
N ARG A 336 1.75 20.20 -7.08
CA ARG A 336 2.72 20.76 -8.02
C ARG A 336 4.08 20.17 -7.71
N GLY A 337 4.69 19.57 -8.71
CA GLY A 337 6.00 18.97 -8.58
C GLY A 337 6.95 19.27 -9.73
N ARG A 338 8.22 18.93 -9.49
CA ARG A 338 9.28 18.99 -10.48
C ARG A 338 10.09 17.71 -10.45
N SER A 339 10.47 17.20 -11.62
CA SER A 339 11.34 16.04 -11.75
C SER A 339 12.32 16.26 -12.91
N LYS A 340 13.44 15.54 -12.90
CA LYS A 340 14.26 15.35 -14.10
C LYS A 340 13.87 14.04 -14.78
N VAL A 341 13.71 14.13 -16.09
CA VAL A 341 13.50 12.99 -16.97
C VAL A 341 14.80 12.78 -17.73
N SER A 342 15.32 11.55 -17.70
CA SER A 342 16.60 11.20 -18.34
C SER A 342 16.44 9.96 -19.22
N GLU A 343 17.11 9.94 -20.35
CA GLU A 343 17.16 8.80 -21.28
C GLU A 343 18.55 8.71 -21.91
N THR A 344 19.06 7.49 -22.05
CA THR A 344 20.34 7.23 -22.72
C THR A 344 20.10 7.02 -24.21
N ILE A 345 20.54 7.96 -25.03
CA ILE A 345 20.39 7.93 -26.49
C ILE A 345 21.78 7.85 -27.10
N ALA A 346 22.07 6.78 -27.85
CA ALA A 346 23.38 6.54 -28.48
C ALA A 346 24.57 6.70 -27.52
N GLY A 347 24.44 6.19 -26.29
CA GLY A 347 25.49 6.25 -25.25
C GLY A 347 25.61 7.61 -24.55
N THR A 348 24.78 8.60 -24.88
CA THR A 348 24.74 9.91 -24.20
C THR A 348 23.48 10.02 -23.35
N VAL A 349 23.63 10.35 -22.07
CA VAL A 349 22.49 10.65 -21.18
C VAL A 349 21.96 12.03 -21.53
N THR A 350 20.73 12.08 -22.03
CA THR A 350 19.98 13.33 -22.23
C THR A 350 19.03 13.52 -21.06
N SER A 351 19.04 14.69 -20.44
CA SER A 351 18.13 15.01 -19.33
C SER A 351 17.35 16.29 -19.61
N ILE A 352 16.06 16.28 -19.28
CA ILE A 352 15.19 17.45 -19.37
C ILE A 352 14.44 17.67 -18.05
N ASN A 353 14.09 18.93 -17.78
CA ASN A 353 13.24 19.28 -16.65
C ASN A 353 11.76 19.09 -17.01
N ASP A 354 11.05 18.41 -16.12
CA ASP A 354 9.61 18.28 -16.13
C ASP A 354 8.99 18.99 -14.92
N THR A 355 8.13 19.96 -15.17
CA THR A 355 7.19 20.47 -14.16
C THR A 355 5.83 19.84 -14.41
N PHE A 356 5.21 19.34 -13.35
CA PHE A 356 3.89 18.75 -13.42
C PHE A 356 2.94 19.31 -12.36
N VAL A 357 1.66 19.34 -12.71
CA VAL A 357 0.57 19.80 -11.84
C VAL A 357 -0.56 18.79 -11.91
N ARG A 358 -1.09 18.41 -10.75
CA ARG A 358 -2.25 17.54 -10.61
C ARG A 358 -3.38 18.29 -9.90
N ALA A 359 -4.59 18.12 -10.41
CA ALA A 359 -5.82 18.49 -9.73
C ALA A 359 -6.67 17.23 -9.55
N GLY A 360 -7.22 17.03 -8.36
CA GLY A 360 -8.01 15.86 -8.02
C GLY A 360 -9.26 16.21 -7.24
N ALA A 361 -10.23 15.30 -7.30
CA ALA A 361 -11.40 15.28 -6.45
C ALA A 361 -11.64 13.87 -5.94
N ASP A 362 -12.12 13.75 -4.71
CA ASP A 362 -12.43 12.47 -4.10
C ASP A 362 -13.76 12.51 -3.34
N ALA A 363 -14.43 11.37 -3.27
CA ALA A 363 -15.66 11.20 -2.52
C ALA A 363 -15.63 9.87 -1.76
N HIS A 364 -16.14 9.88 -0.54
CA HIS A 364 -16.33 8.70 0.30
C HIS A 364 -17.75 8.68 0.84
N LEU A 365 -18.48 7.62 0.57
CA LEU A 365 -19.86 7.45 0.98
C LEU A 365 -19.95 6.21 1.87
N VAL A 366 -20.56 6.37 3.04
CA VAL A 366 -20.95 5.27 3.92
C VAL A 366 -22.47 5.30 4.03
N LEU A 367 -23.12 4.23 3.56
CA LEU A 367 -24.56 4.00 3.67
C LEU A 367 -24.78 2.71 4.46
N ASN A 368 -24.68 2.81 5.78
CA ASN A 368 -24.76 1.69 6.71
C ASN A 368 -23.70 0.60 6.39
N ASP A 369 -24.11 -0.45 5.67
CA ASP A 369 -23.26 -1.59 5.31
C ASP A 369 -22.58 -1.43 3.94
N LEU A 370 -22.87 -0.37 3.20
CA LEU A 370 -22.27 -0.08 1.89
C LEU A 370 -21.27 1.06 2.00
N LEU A 371 -20.02 0.82 1.58
CA LEU A 371 -18.96 1.81 1.49
C LEU A 371 -18.58 2.01 0.03
N VAL A 372 -18.50 3.26 -0.42
CA VAL A 372 -18.10 3.62 -1.78
C VAL A 372 -17.02 4.69 -1.73
N ASP A 373 -15.89 4.43 -2.39
CA ASP A 373 -14.78 5.36 -2.56
C ASP A 373 -14.64 5.71 -4.04
N VAL A 374 -14.51 6.99 -4.37
CA VAL A 374 -14.27 7.46 -5.73
C VAL A 374 -13.16 8.50 -5.72
N VAL A 375 -12.21 8.39 -6.65
CA VAL A 375 -11.20 9.44 -6.88
C VAL A 375 -11.07 9.68 -8.37
N VAL A 376 -11.02 10.95 -8.76
CA VAL A 376 -10.69 11.38 -10.13
C VAL A 376 -9.57 12.40 -10.06
N ALA A 377 -8.66 12.37 -11.03
CA ALA A 377 -7.64 13.39 -11.15
C ALA A 377 -7.18 13.59 -12.59
N THR A 378 -6.66 14.79 -12.86
CA THR A 378 -5.95 15.11 -14.09
C THR A 378 -4.58 15.66 -13.74
N GLN A 379 -3.56 15.23 -14.47
CA GLN A 379 -2.16 15.57 -14.25
C GLN A 379 -1.51 15.99 -15.55
N ARG A 380 -0.98 17.21 -15.60
CA ARG A 380 -0.32 17.77 -16.78
C ARG A 380 1.18 17.86 -16.54
N HIS A 381 1.95 17.33 -17.46
CA HIS A 381 3.42 17.36 -17.50
C HIS A 381 3.90 18.25 -18.63
N SER A 382 4.95 19.03 -18.37
CA SER A 382 5.59 19.89 -19.37
C SER A 382 6.65 19.17 -20.22
N GLY A 383 7.17 18.03 -19.76
CA GLY A 383 8.28 17.32 -20.37
C GLY A 383 8.49 15.93 -19.80
N ALA A 384 7.46 15.08 -19.83
CA ALA A 384 7.51 13.72 -19.28
C ALA A 384 8.30 12.70 -20.12
N GLU A 385 8.82 13.11 -21.28
CA GLU A 385 9.50 12.24 -22.26
C GLU A 385 10.51 13.04 -23.09
N ILE A 386 11.44 12.35 -23.77
CA ILE A 386 12.45 12.93 -24.65
C ILE A 386 12.16 12.48 -26.11
N PRO A 387 12.12 13.40 -27.10
CA PRO A 387 12.21 14.85 -26.99
C PRO A 387 11.08 15.48 -26.15
N LYS A 388 11.37 16.62 -25.52
CA LYS A 388 10.46 17.26 -24.57
C LYS A 388 9.07 17.50 -25.17
N ALA A 389 8.06 16.83 -24.62
CA ALA A 389 6.67 17.00 -25.01
C ALA A 389 5.73 17.18 -23.80
N THR A 390 4.66 17.95 -24.01
CA THR A 390 3.59 18.08 -23.01
C THR A 390 2.70 16.84 -23.06
N ARG A 391 2.42 16.27 -21.88
CA ARG A 391 1.55 15.10 -21.70
C ARG A 391 0.51 15.39 -20.64
N THR A 392 -0.67 14.81 -20.77
CA THR A 392 -1.73 14.88 -19.77
C THR A 392 -2.21 13.48 -19.47
N MET A 393 -2.29 13.15 -18.19
CA MET A 393 -2.87 11.91 -17.70
C MET A 393 -4.16 12.21 -16.96
N ASP A 394 -5.24 11.58 -17.41
CA ASP A 394 -6.51 11.55 -16.70
C ASP A 394 -6.63 10.20 -15.99
N ILE A 395 -7.07 10.17 -14.73
CA ILE A 395 -7.16 8.96 -13.91
C ILE A 395 -8.45 8.93 -13.10
N ALA A 396 -9.03 7.75 -12.97
CA ALA A 396 -10.22 7.48 -12.20
C ALA A 396 -10.05 6.18 -11.39
N TYR A 397 -10.57 6.20 -10.18
CA TYR A 397 -10.60 5.09 -9.24
C TYR A 397 -12.01 5.02 -8.65
N ALA A 398 -12.55 3.82 -8.51
CA ALA A 398 -13.75 3.56 -7.74
C ALA A 398 -13.62 2.23 -7.00
N GLU A 399 -14.03 2.19 -5.74
CA GLU A 399 -14.09 0.98 -4.93
C GLU A 399 -15.43 0.90 -4.19
N ILE A 400 -16.03 -0.27 -4.18
CA ILE A 400 -17.26 -0.57 -3.46
C ILE A 400 -16.97 -1.74 -2.52
N THR A 401 -17.27 -1.57 -1.25
CA THR A 401 -17.21 -2.63 -0.24
C THR A 401 -18.57 -2.77 0.42
N TYR A 402 -19.06 -4.01 0.57
CA TYR A 402 -20.30 -4.29 1.27
C TYR A 402 -20.05 -5.19 2.48
N VAL A 403 -20.62 -4.84 3.63
CA VAL A 403 -20.55 -5.66 4.84
C VAL A 403 -21.68 -6.69 4.79
N THR A 404 -21.36 -7.89 4.29
CA THR A 404 -22.36 -8.98 4.18
C THR A 404 -22.64 -9.60 5.54
N PHE A 405 -21.55 -9.85 6.27
CA PHE A 405 -21.55 -10.24 7.68
C PHE A 405 -20.46 -9.42 8.37
N PRO A 406 -20.47 -9.29 9.71
CA PRO A 406 -19.43 -8.57 10.46
C PRO A 406 -17.99 -9.10 10.29
N TRP A 407 -17.82 -10.17 9.50
CA TRP A 407 -16.55 -10.84 9.21
C TRP A 407 -16.37 -11.19 7.72
N ILE A 408 -17.29 -10.78 6.82
CA ILE A 408 -17.19 -11.00 5.36
C ILE A 408 -17.44 -9.68 4.61
N PHE A 409 -16.47 -9.27 3.80
CA PHE A 409 -16.45 -8.02 3.06
C PHE A 409 -16.10 -8.27 1.58
N PRO A 410 -17.09 -8.56 0.71
CA PRO A 410 -16.89 -8.46 -0.73
C PRO A 410 -16.53 -7.02 -1.13
N THR A 411 -15.52 -6.90 -1.99
CA THR A 411 -15.00 -5.63 -2.50
C THR A 411 -14.79 -5.72 -4.01
N VAL A 412 -15.22 -4.68 -4.72
CA VAL A 412 -14.97 -4.50 -6.15
C VAL A 412 -14.25 -3.18 -6.35
N ARG A 413 -13.22 -3.15 -7.18
CA ARG A 413 -12.43 -1.95 -7.47
C ARG A 413 -12.17 -1.83 -8.95
N GLY A 414 -12.36 -0.63 -9.49
CA GLY A 414 -12.06 -0.29 -10.88
C GLY A 414 -11.11 0.89 -10.92
N GLU A 415 -10.07 0.78 -11.75
CA GLU A 415 -9.12 1.85 -12.00
C GLU A 415 -8.97 2.05 -13.50
N TRP A 416 -9.01 3.29 -13.95
CA TRP A 416 -8.87 3.68 -15.35
C TRP A 416 -7.90 4.83 -15.46
N SER A 417 -7.05 4.82 -16.47
CA SER A 417 -6.20 5.96 -16.80
C SER A 417 -6.09 6.17 -18.30
N ARG A 418 -5.81 7.40 -18.70
CA ARG A 418 -5.56 7.75 -20.09
C ARG A 418 -4.45 8.79 -20.18
N VAL A 419 -3.41 8.48 -20.95
CA VAL A 419 -2.35 9.43 -21.29
C VAL A 419 -2.58 9.97 -22.70
N ARG A 420 -2.49 11.29 -22.87
CA ARG A 420 -2.70 12.00 -24.13
C ARG A 420 -1.71 13.14 -24.32
N GLY A 421 -1.49 13.53 -25.57
CA GLY A 421 -0.62 14.65 -25.94
C GLY A 421 -0.55 14.81 -27.47
N SER A 422 0.07 15.90 -27.93
CA SER A 422 0.30 16.11 -29.36
C SER A 422 1.29 15.08 -29.92
N GLY A 423 1.01 14.58 -31.12
CA GLY A 423 1.90 13.63 -31.82
C GLY A 423 1.84 12.20 -31.28
N MET A 424 0.83 11.85 -30.49
CA MET A 424 0.59 10.49 -29.99
C MET A 424 -0.89 10.12 -30.06
N GLU A 425 -1.18 8.83 -30.25
CA GLU A 425 -2.51 8.30 -29.96
C GLU A 425 -2.74 8.22 -28.46
N ALA A 426 -3.99 8.43 -28.02
CA ALA A 426 -4.31 8.39 -26.60
C ALA A 426 -4.26 6.95 -26.07
N GLU A 427 -3.42 6.71 -25.07
CA GLU A 427 -3.23 5.41 -24.45
C GLU A 427 -4.14 5.28 -23.22
N ALA A 428 -5.19 4.47 -23.33
CA ALA A 428 -6.08 4.17 -22.22
C ALA A 428 -5.76 2.81 -21.59
N ARG A 429 -5.79 2.74 -20.26
CA ARG A 429 -5.56 1.54 -19.45
C ARG A 429 -6.72 1.36 -18.49
N TRP A 430 -7.05 0.13 -18.15
CA TRP A 430 -7.97 -0.14 -17.06
C TRP A 430 -7.66 -1.46 -16.37
N ILE A 431 -8.01 -1.54 -15.09
CA ILE A 431 -7.99 -2.77 -14.31
C ILE A 431 -9.22 -2.81 -13.41
N GLY A 432 -9.89 -3.95 -13.39
CA GLY A 432 -10.95 -4.29 -12.47
C GLY A 432 -10.48 -5.40 -11.54
N LEU A 433 -10.73 -5.24 -10.25
CA LEU A 433 -10.43 -6.21 -9.22
C LEU A 433 -11.72 -6.57 -8.49
N VAL A 434 -11.86 -7.84 -8.18
CA VAL A 434 -12.90 -8.37 -7.31
C VAL A 434 -12.24 -9.16 -6.20
N GLY A 435 -12.73 -9.06 -4.98
CA GLY A 435 -12.20 -9.82 -3.87
C GLY A 435 -13.19 -10.01 -2.75
N ILE A 436 -12.88 -10.99 -1.90
CA ILE A 436 -13.63 -11.28 -0.67
C ILE A 436 -12.62 -11.28 0.48
N ASN A 437 -12.85 -10.40 1.44
CA ASN A 437 -12.08 -10.31 2.68
C ASN A 437 -12.85 -11.00 3.79
N THR A 438 -12.20 -11.91 4.52
CA THR A 438 -12.80 -12.67 5.62
C THR A 438 -11.98 -12.51 6.88
N VAL A 439 -12.59 -12.03 7.97
CA VAL A 439 -11.96 -11.91 9.29
C VAL A 439 -12.24 -13.19 10.07
N LEU A 440 -11.32 -14.14 10.05
CA LEU A 440 -11.48 -15.41 10.79
C LEU A 440 -11.35 -15.20 12.30
N ARG A 441 -10.47 -14.27 12.70
CA ARG A 441 -10.28 -13.79 14.06
C ARG A 441 -9.94 -12.29 13.98
N PRO A 442 -10.10 -11.49 15.06
CA PRO A 442 -9.76 -10.07 15.03
C PRO A 442 -8.34 -9.75 14.52
N ASN A 443 -7.40 -10.69 14.64
CA ASN A 443 -6.01 -10.58 14.19
C ASN A 443 -5.65 -11.52 13.01
N VAL A 444 -6.62 -12.22 12.40
CA VAL A 444 -6.40 -13.14 11.26
C VAL A 444 -7.38 -12.81 10.14
N VAL A 445 -6.86 -12.34 9.01
CA VAL A 445 -7.64 -11.95 7.83
C VAL A 445 -7.21 -12.80 6.63
N LEU A 446 -8.18 -13.40 5.94
CA LEU A 446 -7.97 -14.04 4.65
C LEU A 446 -8.55 -13.17 3.53
N ARG A 447 -7.83 -13.02 2.43
CA ARG A 447 -8.26 -12.30 1.23
C ARG A 447 -8.09 -13.17 0.01
N ALA A 448 -9.16 -13.36 -0.73
CA ALA A 448 -9.11 -13.92 -2.07
C ALA A 448 -9.46 -12.81 -3.06
N GLU A 449 -8.63 -12.60 -4.07
CA GLU A 449 -8.84 -11.56 -5.08
C GLU A 449 -8.51 -12.05 -6.49
N ALA A 450 -9.16 -11.47 -7.48
CA ALA A 450 -8.88 -11.68 -8.89
C ALA A 450 -8.92 -10.34 -9.62
N ALA A 451 -8.06 -10.21 -10.62
CA ALA A 451 -7.94 -9.01 -11.43
C ALA A 451 -8.03 -9.32 -12.92
N MET A 452 -8.68 -8.41 -13.64
CA MET A 452 -8.75 -8.36 -15.10
C MET A 452 -8.44 -6.95 -15.57
N GLY A 453 -7.82 -6.79 -16.73
CA GLY A 453 -7.48 -5.47 -17.22
C GLY A 453 -6.94 -5.45 -18.63
N LYS A 454 -6.65 -4.24 -19.08
CA LYS A 454 -6.04 -3.95 -20.38
C LYS A 454 -4.96 -2.89 -20.21
N ASP A 455 -3.79 -3.18 -20.74
CA ASP A 455 -2.68 -2.24 -20.87
C ASP A 455 -2.36 -1.99 -22.36
N PRO A 456 -1.85 -0.82 -22.74
CA PRO A 456 -1.48 -0.51 -24.11
C PRO A 456 -0.26 -1.34 -24.50
N GLY A 457 -0.31 -2.00 -25.66
CA GLY A 457 0.81 -2.80 -26.19
C GLY A 457 0.88 -4.26 -25.71
N GLY A 458 0.03 -4.70 -24.79
CA GLY A 458 -0.09 -6.11 -24.40
C GLY A 458 -1.13 -6.90 -25.24
N HIS A 459 -1.22 -8.21 -25.01
CA HIS A 459 -2.40 -9.00 -25.42
C HIS A 459 -3.65 -8.27 -24.91
N GLY A 460 -4.73 -8.26 -25.70
CA GLY A 460 -5.97 -7.51 -25.41
C GLY A 460 -6.56 -7.72 -24.01
N ALA A 461 -7.67 -7.06 -23.70
CA ALA A 461 -8.30 -7.15 -22.38
C ALA A 461 -8.40 -8.61 -21.90
N GLY A 462 -7.92 -8.89 -20.69
CA GLY A 462 -7.76 -10.26 -20.22
C GLY A 462 -7.50 -10.41 -18.73
N PHE A 463 -7.47 -11.66 -18.28
CA PHE A 463 -7.12 -12.04 -16.91
C PHE A 463 -5.69 -11.60 -16.58
N ARG A 464 -5.50 -11.01 -15.40
CA ARG A 464 -4.18 -10.58 -14.92
C ARG A 464 -3.62 -11.54 -13.90
N PHE A 465 -4.34 -11.74 -12.81
CA PHE A 465 -3.94 -12.65 -11.74
C PHE A 465 -5.14 -13.00 -10.85
N ALA A 466 -4.97 -14.06 -10.06
CA ALA A 466 -5.73 -14.34 -8.86
C ALA A 466 -4.75 -14.50 -7.71
N ALA A 467 -5.07 -14.00 -6.53
CA ALA A 467 -4.22 -14.08 -5.35
C ALA A 467 -5.01 -14.53 -4.13
N LEU A 468 -4.34 -15.27 -3.27
CA LEU A 468 -4.79 -15.61 -1.93
C LEU A 468 -3.77 -15.06 -0.94
N THR A 469 -4.23 -14.18 -0.05
CA THR A 469 -3.41 -13.58 1.00
C THR A 469 -3.95 -13.94 2.36
N ALA A 470 -3.09 -14.44 3.25
CA ALA A 470 -3.37 -14.60 4.66
C ALA A 470 -2.54 -13.59 5.47
N SER A 471 -3.22 -12.70 6.18
CA SER A 471 -2.60 -11.72 7.08
C SER A 471 -2.83 -12.13 8.53
N VAL A 472 -1.76 -12.22 9.30
CA VAL A 472 -1.80 -12.52 10.73
C VAL A 472 -1.06 -11.42 11.48
N ALA A 473 -1.75 -10.76 12.41
CA ALA A 473 -1.17 -9.78 13.31
C ALA A 473 -0.91 -10.38 14.69
N PHE A 474 0.23 -9.99 15.26
CA PHE A 474 0.77 -10.31 16.55
C PHE A 474 1.08 -8.98 17.25
#